data_AF-W0RVZ1-F1
#
_entry.id   AF-W0RVZ1-F1
#
_cell.length_a   1.000
_cell.length_b   1.000
_cell.length_c   1.000
_cell.angle_alpha   90.00
_cell.angle_beta   90.00
_cell.angle_gamma   90.00
#
_symmetry.space_group_name_H-M   'P 1'
#
loop_
_entity.id
_entity.type
_entity.pdbx_description
1 polymer ?
#
loop_
_entity_poly.entity_id
_entity_poly.type
_entity_poly.pdbx_seq_one_letter_code
_entity_poly.pdbx_strand_id
1 'polypeptide(L)' 'MTVISGTFKVGMGERFRTDSMLTLSRGGFVTAPAGHAHFAVAQGATVVQVHALGPFALTYVNPADTPRAATNR' A
#
# COMPACT_ATOMS: atom_id res chain seq x y z
N MET A 1 -0.48 -3.61 -8.69
CA MET A 1 -0.65 -2.16 -8.43
C MET A 1 0.34 -1.40 -9.30
N THR A 2 -0.09 -0.32 -9.93
CA THR A 2 0.75 0.51 -10.82
C THR A 2 0.76 1.96 -10.32
N VAL A 3 1.91 2.62 -10.37
CA VAL A 3 2.02 4.06 -10.09
C VAL A 3 1.63 4.86 -11.33
N ILE A 4 0.59 5.67 -11.24
CA ILE A 4 0.14 6.57 -12.32
C ILE A 4 0.92 7.89 -12.28
N SER A 5 1.16 8.43 -11.09
CA SER A 5 1.99 9.62 -10.84
C SER A 5 2.54 9.64 -9.41
N GLY A 6 3.60 10.41 -9.17
CA GLY A 6 4.26 10.52 -7.87
C GLY A 6 5.29 9.43 -7.60
N THR A 7 5.63 9.24 -6.32
CA THR A 7 6.59 8.23 -5.85
C THR A 7 5.97 7.39 -4.75
N PHE A 8 5.95 6.08 -4.95
CA PHE A 8 5.36 5.12 -4.02
C PHE A 8 6.41 4.13 -3.56
N LYS A 9 6.56 3.94 -2.25
CA LYS A 9 7.48 2.96 -1.68
C LYS A 9 6.68 1.79 -1.11
N VAL A 10 7.12 0.55 -1.34
CA VAL A 10 6.46 -0.66 -0.83
C VAL A 10 7.48 -1.57 -0.15
N GLY A 11 7.10 -2.15 0.99
CA GLY A 11 7.87 -3.19 1.65
C GLY A 11 6.97 -4.39 2.00
N MET A 12 7.61 -5.53 2.28
CA MET A 12 6.95 -6.78 2.66
C MET A 12 7.20 -7.10 4.13
N GLY A 13 6.25 -7.79 4.75
CA GLY A 13 6.30 -8.20 6.15
C GLY A 13 5.40 -7.38 7.06
N GLU A 14 5.36 -7.78 8.33
CA GLU A 14 4.44 -7.26 9.34
C GLU A 14 4.90 -5.94 9.98
N ARG A 15 6.19 -5.61 9.87
CA ARG A 15 6.81 -4.46 10.54
C ARG A 15 7.24 -3.43 9.53
N PHE A 16 6.88 -2.18 9.78
CA PHE A 16 7.28 -1.05 8.98
C PHE A 16 8.80 -0.83 9.05
N ARG A 17 9.48 -0.94 7.91
CA ARG A 17 10.94 -0.79 7.76
C ARG A 17 11.24 0.04 6.52
N THR A 18 11.66 1.29 6.71
CA THR A 18 11.83 2.28 5.62
C THR A 18 13.05 2.02 4.73
N ASP A 19 14.04 1.33 5.29
CA ASP A 19 15.32 0.95 4.69
C ASP A 19 15.19 -0.22 3.71
N SER A 20 14.19 -1.09 3.88
CA SER A 20 13.95 -2.27 3.04
C SER A 20 12.85 -2.09 1.99
N MET A 21 12.49 -0.84 1.65
CA MET A 21 11.38 -0.57 0.74
C MET A 21 11.83 -0.46 -0.72
N LEU A 22 11.10 -1.14 -1.62
CA LEU A 22 11.18 -0.91 -3.05
C LEU A 22 10.56 0.45 -3.39
N THR A 23 11.29 1.28 -4.13
CA THR A 23 10.81 2.59 -4.60
C THR A 23 10.27 2.47 -6.03
N LEU A 24 9.03 2.90 -6.24
CA LEU A 24 8.33 2.89 -7.51
C LEU A 24 8.03 4.33 -7.94
N SER A 25 8.50 4.69 -9.13
CA SER A 25 8.11 5.93 -9.82
C SER A 25 6.98 5.64 -10.82
N ARG A 26 6.50 6.66 -11.55
CA ARG A 26 5.48 6.52 -12.60
C ARG A 26 5.77 5.32 -13.53
N GLY A 27 4.75 4.49 -13.76
CA GLY A 27 4.84 3.25 -14.55
C GLY A 27 5.37 2.06 -13.75
N GLY A 28 5.95 2.28 -12.57
CA GLY A 28 6.39 1.23 -11.66
C GLY A 28 5.22 0.35 -11.22
N PHE A 29 5.50 -0.95 -11.12
CA PHE A 29 4.50 -1.97 -10.84
C PHE A 29 4.99 -2.92 -9.75
N VAL A 30 4.05 -3.37 -8.91
CA VAL A 30 4.30 -4.44 -7.93
C VAL A 30 3.02 -5.24 -7.67
N THR A 31 3.20 -6.49 -7.24
CA THR A 31 2.14 -7.37 -6.74
C THR A 31 2.25 -7.53 -5.22
N ALA A 32 1.11 -7.59 -4.56
CA ALA A 32 1.00 -7.92 -3.14
C ALA A 32 0.16 -9.20 -3.03
N PRO A 33 0.79 -10.38 -2.81
CA PRO A 33 0.06 -11.64 -2.76
C PRO A 33 -0.95 -11.68 -1.61
N ALA A 34 -2.06 -12.40 -1.82
CA ALA A 34 -3.06 -12.61 -0.76
C ALA A 34 -2.43 -13.27 0.47
N GLY A 35 -2.87 -12.87 1.66
CA GLY A 35 -2.37 -13.41 2.94
C GLY A 35 -0.96 -12.98 3.32
N HIS A 36 -0.26 -12.17 2.51
CA HIS A 36 1.08 -11.69 2.83
C HIS A 36 1.02 -10.25 3.32
N ALA A 37 1.56 -10.00 4.51
CA ALA A 37 1.68 -8.66 5.05
C ALA A 37 2.60 -7.79 4.17
N HIS A 38 2.18 -6.56 3.95
CA HIS A 38 2.91 -5.55 3.19
C HIS A 38 2.56 -4.16 3.72
N PHE A 39 3.47 -3.23 3.53
CA PHE A 39 3.31 -1.84 3.96
C PHE A 39 3.77 -0.91 2.84
N ALA A 40 3.22 0.31 2.83
CA ALA A 40 3.53 1.25 1.77
C ALA A 40 3.52 2.70 2.25
N VAL A 41 4.23 3.55 1.52
CA VAL A 41 4.35 5.00 1.78
C VAL A 41 4.26 5.74 0.46
N ALA A 42 3.40 6.75 0.41
CA ALA A 42 3.46 7.77 -0.64
C ALA A 42 4.47 8.85 -0.25
N GLN A 43 5.40 9.17 -1.14
CA GLN A 43 6.29 10.31 -0.98
C GLN A 43 5.73 11.50 -1.77
N GLY A 44 5.05 12.40 -1.05
CA GLY A 44 4.30 13.49 -1.66
C GLY A 44 3.01 13.01 -2.36
N ALA A 45 2.42 13.89 -3.18
CA ALA A 45 1.19 13.57 -3.92
C ALA A 45 1.44 12.42 -4.91
N THR A 46 0.71 11.33 -4.74
CA THR A 46 0.92 10.08 -5.49
C THR A 46 -0.42 9.47 -5.85
N VAL A 47 -0.56 9.05 -7.11
CA VAL A 47 -1.75 8.33 -7.62
C VAL A 47 -1.33 6.93 -8.02
N VAL A 48 -2.03 5.93 -7.48
CA VAL A 48 -1.82 4.51 -7.79
C VAL A 48 -3.11 3.89 -8.30
N GLN A 49 -2.97 2.94 -9.23
CA GLN A 49 -4.05 2.05 -9.65
C GLN A 49 -3.89 0.71 -8.91
N VAL A 50 -4.92 0.35 -8.14
CA VAL A 50 -5.04 -0.96 -7.50
C VAL A 50 -6.04 -1.80 -8.28
N HIS A 51 -5.65 -3.03 -8.61
CA HIS A 51 -6.55 -4.06 -9.13
C HIS A 51 -6.18 -5.37 -8.44
N ALA A 52 -7.17 -6.22 -8.22
CA ALA A 52 -7.01 -7.53 -7.60
C ALA A 52 -8.07 -8.49 -8.13
N LEU A 53 -7.79 -9.78 -8.03
CA LEU A 53 -8.81 -10.81 -8.22
C LEU A 53 -9.55 -10.99 -6.89
N GLY A 54 -10.88 -10.96 -6.94
CA GLY A 54 -11.72 -10.93 -5.74
C GLY A 54 -11.72 -12.23 -4.93
N PRO A 55 -12.16 -12.18 -3.65
CA PRO A 55 -12.65 -10.99 -2.95
C PRO A 55 -11.52 -10.03 -2.55
N PHE A 56 -11.76 -8.72 -2.67
CA PHE A 56 -10.82 -7.70 -2.20
C PHE A 56 -11.16 -7.33 -0.74
N ALA A 57 -10.19 -7.50 0.15
CA ALA A 57 -10.30 -7.16 1.57
C ALA A 57 -9.00 -6.54 2.07
N LEU A 58 -9.10 -5.64 3.05
CA LEU A 58 -7.97 -5.06 3.77
C LEU A 58 -8.00 -5.55 5.21
N THR A 59 -6.99 -6.33 5.59
CA THR A 59 -6.77 -6.77 6.97
C THR A 59 -5.57 -6.00 7.52
N TYR A 60 -5.79 -5.21 8.56
CA TYR A 60 -4.74 -4.46 9.22
C TYR A 60 -3.99 -5.37 10.20
N VAL A 61 -2.65 -5.44 10.05
CA VAL A 61 -1.78 -6.23 10.94
C VAL A 61 -1.85 -5.69 12.36
N ASN A 62 -1.81 -4.37 12.51
CA ASN A 62 -2.04 -3.68 13.77
C ASN A 62 -3.48 -3.13 13.79
N PRO A 63 -4.35 -3.58 14.71
CA PRO A 63 -5.72 -3.08 14.81
C PRO A 63 -5.84 -1.56 14.97
N ALA A 64 -4.83 -0.91 15.56
CA ALA A 64 -4.82 0.54 15.74
C ALA A 64 -4.71 1.32 14.42
N ASP A 65 -4.22 0.69 13.35
CA ASP A 65 -4.07 1.31 12.02
C ASP A 65 -5.37 1.24 11.21
N THR A 66 -6.40 0.54 11.72
CA THR A 66 -7.71 0.43 11.06
C THR A 66 -8.33 1.83 10.97
N PRO A 67 -8.65 2.33 9.76
CA PRO A 67 -9.34 3.60 9.60
C PRO A 67 -10.65 3.54 10.38
N ARG A 68 -10.83 4.46 11.32
CA ARG A 68 -12.17 4.71 11.81
C ARG A 68 -13.01 5.21 10.64
N ALA A 69 -14.27 4.78 10.59
CA ALA A 69 -15.24 5.36 9.68
C ALA A 69 -15.12 6.90 9.78
N ALA A 70 -14.92 7.56 8.64
CA ALA A 70 -14.91 9.01 8.61
C ALA A 70 -16.28 9.47 9.10
N THR A 71 -16.36 10.05 10.30
CA THR A 71 -17.54 10.78 10.72
C THR A 71 -17.64 11.96 9.77
N ASN A 72 -18.58 11.90 8.82
CA ASN A 72 -18.79 12.94 7.83
C ASN A 72 -18.97 14.28 8.56
N ARG A 73 -18.00 15.19 8.44
CA ARG A 73 -18.05 16.56 8.96
C ARG A 73 -18.07 17.52 7.80
#